data_AF-A0AAV5Y865-F1
#
_entry.id   AF-A0AAV5Y865-F1
#
_cell.length_a   1.000
_cell.length_b   1.000
_cell.length_c   1.000
_cell.angle_alpha   90.00
_cell.angle_beta   90.00
_cell.angle_gamma   90.00
#
_symmetry.space_group_name_H-M   'P 1'
#
loop_
_entity.id
_entity.type
_entity.pdbx_description
1 polymer ?
#
loop_
_entity_poly.entity_id
_entity_poly.type
_entity_poly.pdbx_seq_one_letter_code
_entity_poly.pdbx_strand_id
1 'polypeptide(L)'
;MTDTADASPRSVACRSCGNRLAPTTRRCPACGLRDPATPPAPPPASERAPARSGGGVWRVVAAAVIGALAGAAITTLVFIARPPRTVLVPVATPVAAPPAPAAPAPPPVPAAQPEASRSRGRTDWLFFFKSGDRLVRMSDDAPAGLVLRTEKAHAFADGTAGPAYLVQLPDGGQRFIDADELERGTRLE
;
A
#
# COMPACT_ATOMS: atom_id res chain seq x y z
N MET A 1 32.24 -0.15 -67.08
CA MET A 1 32.70 -1.05 -66.01
C MET A 1 31.99 -0.63 -64.74
N THR A 2 30.95 -1.34 -64.36
CA THR A 2 30.17 -1.10 -63.13
C THR A 2 30.82 -1.86 -62.00
N ASP A 3 31.46 -1.14 -61.08
CA ASP A 3 31.92 -1.67 -59.80
C ASP A 3 30.71 -1.95 -58.92
N THR A 4 30.32 -3.22 -58.83
CA THR A 4 29.36 -3.71 -57.86
C THR A 4 30.09 -3.83 -56.53
N ALA A 5 30.10 -2.76 -55.75
CA ALA A 5 30.62 -2.78 -54.38
C ALA A 5 29.80 -3.77 -53.55
N ASP A 6 30.45 -4.86 -53.16
CA ASP A 6 29.97 -5.92 -52.29
C ASP A 6 29.57 -5.34 -50.93
N ALA A 7 28.29 -4.98 -50.80
CA ALA A 7 27.69 -4.54 -49.55
C ALA A 7 27.37 -5.75 -48.67
N SER A 8 28.42 -6.49 -48.27
CA SER A 8 28.26 -7.56 -47.29
C SER A 8 27.74 -6.97 -45.97
N PRO A 9 26.54 -7.37 -45.51
CA PRO A 9 25.93 -6.79 -44.33
C PRO A 9 26.79 -7.10 -43.10
N ARG A 10 27.23 -6.06 -42.40
CA ARG A 10 28.02 -6.19 -41.17
C ARG A 10 27.21 -7.00 -40.16
N SER A 11 27.69 -8.18 -39.79
CA SER A 11 27.09 -8.99 -38.71
C SER A 11 27.38 -8.38 -37.34
N VAL A 12 26.45 -8.54 -36.40
CA VAL A 12 26.58 -8.07 -35.01
C VAL A 12 26.67 -9.28 -34.08
N ALA A 13 27.55 -9.25 -33.09
CA ALA A 13 27.69 -10.34 -32.12
C ALA A 13 26.71 -10.17 -30.95
N CYS A 14 25.99 -11.24 -30.60
CA CYS A 14 25.13 -11.27 -29.43
C CYS A 14 25.97 -11.07 -28.15
N ARG A 15 25.61 -10.10 -27.32
CA ARG A 15 26.36 -9.77 -26.09
C ARG A 15 26.34 -10.86 -25.03
N SER A 16 25.39 -11.80 -25.08
CA SER A 16 25.24 -12.84 -24.06
C SER A 16 25.98 -14.13 -24.42
N CYS A 17 25.93 -14.57 -25.68
CA CYS A 17 26.52 -15.86 -26.09
C CYS A 17 27.56 -15.75 -27.21
N GLY A 18 27.83 -14.55 -27.74
CA GLY A 18 28.80 -14.32 -28.80
C GLY A 18 28.36 -14.73 -30.21
N ASN A 19 27.14 -15.26 -30.39
CA ASN A 19 26.66 -15.70 -31.70
C ASN A 19 26.52 -14.54 -32.68
N ARG A 20 26.92 -14.73 -33.95
CA ARG A 20 26.81 -13.69 -35.00
C ARG A 20 25.39 -13.65 -35.56
N LEU A 21 24.79 -12.47 -35.54
CA LEU A 21 23.41 -12.22 -35.96
C LEU A 21 23.37 -11.21 -37.11
N ALA A 22 22.31 -11.29 -37.91
CA ALA A 22 21.98 -10.23 -38.85
C ALA A 22 21.50 -8.98 -38.07
N PRO A 23 21.77 -7.75 -38.55
CA PRO A 23 21.34 -6.52 -37.86
C PRO A 23 19.83 -6.42 -37.60
N THR A 24 19.02 -7.12 -38.40
CA THR A 24 17.56 -7.13 -38.30
C THR A 24 17.02 -8.17 -37.31
N THR A 25 17.87 -9.04 -36.76
CA THR A 25 17.47 -10.10 -35.84
C THR A 25 17.18 -9.53 -34.45
N ARG A 26 15.90 -9.51 -34.05
CA ARG A 26 15.47 -8.97 -32.73
C ARG A 26 15.76 -9.89 -31.54
N ARG A 27 16.00 -11.18 -31.78
CA ARG A 27 16.18 -12.20 -30.73
C ARG A 27 17.25 -13.19 -31.15
N CYS A 28 18.22 -13.45 -30.29
CA CYS A 28 19.25 -14.45 -30.58
C CYS A 28 18.63 -15.85 -30.61
N PRO A 29 18.79 -16.64 -31.69
CA PRO A 29 18.26 -18.00 -31.76
C PRO A 29 19.01 -18.97 -30.83
N ALA A 30 20.24 -18.63 -30.41
CA ALA A 30 21.04 -19.50 -29.55
C ALA A 30 20.69 -19.37 -28.06
N CYS A 31 20.44 -18.16 -27.55
CA CYS A 31 20.19 -17.94 -26.12
C CYS A 31 18.83 -17.29 -25.80
N GLY A 32 18.04 -16.88 -26.81
CA GLY A 32 16.72 -16.29 -26.61
C GLY A 32 16.72 -14.84 -26.06
N LEU A 33 17.87 -14.22 -25.83
CA LEU A 33 17.94 -12.82 -25.39
C LEU A 33 17.51 -11.86 -26.51
N ARG A 34 16.75 -10.82 -26.16
CA ARG A 34 16.49 -9.66 -27.04
C ARG A 34 17.75 -8.80 -27.09
N ASP A 35 18.18 -8.45 -28.30
CA ASP A 35 19.36 -7.59 -28.48
C ASP A 35 18.94 -6.09 -28.39
N PRO A 36 19.61 -5.26 -27.59
CA PRO A 36 19.36 -3.81 -27.49
C PRO A 36 19.81 -2.99 -28.72
N ALA A 37 20.26 -3.63 -29.81
CA ALA A 37 20.77 -2.92 -30.99
C ALA A 37 19.73 -2.07 -31.76
N THR A 38 18.46 -2.06 -31.34
CA THR A 38 17.49 -1.05 -31.79
C THR A 38 17.57 0.16 -30.86
N PRO A 39 18.21 1.28 -31.25
CA PRO A 39 18.09 2.51 -30.47
C PRO A 39 16.60 2.86 -30.34
N PRO A 40 16.12 3.28 -29.16
CA PRO A 40 14.74 3.72 -29.00
C PRO A 40 14.48 4.82 -30.03
N ALA A 41 13.38 4.71 -30.78
CA ALA A 41 12.98 5.72 -31.74
C ALA A 41 12.98 7.09 -31.05
N PRO A 42 13.52 8.14 -31.68
CA PRO A 42 13.47 9.47 -31.11
C PRO A 42 12.01 9.85 -30.88
N PRO A 43 11.66 10.44 -29.72
CA PRO A 43 10.30 10.87 -29.47
C PRO A 43 9.86 11.87 -30.56
N PRO A 44 8.60 11.83 -31.02
CA PRO A 44 8.11 12.74 -32.03
C PRO A 44 8.29 14.20 -31.57
N ALA A 45 8.71 15.07 -32.49
CA ALA A 45 9.09 16.46 -32.24
C ALA A 45 7.94 17.41 -31.81
N SER A 46 6.84 16.88 -31.27
CA SER A 46 5.62 17.65 -31.01
C SER A 46 5.47 18.19 -29.57
N GLU A 47 6.46 17.99 -28.69
CA GLU A 47 6.43 18.54 -27.32
C GLU A 47 7.57 19.54 -27.10
N ARG A 48 7.60 20.62 -27.88
CA ARG A 48 8.21 21.87 -27.39
C ARG A 48 7.13 22.63 -26.61
N ALA A 49 7.01 22.32 -25.32
CA ALA A 49 6.20 23.10 -24.40
C ALA A 49 6.83 24.50 -24.20
N PRO A 50 6.03 25.58 -24.16
CA PRO A 50 6.54 26.93 -23.96
C PRO A 50 7.03 27.11 -22.52
N ALA A 51 8.17 27.78 -22.36
CA ALA A 51 8.65 28.28 -21.09
C ALA A 51 7.58 29.19 -20.45
N ARG A 52 6.99 28.76 -19.33
CA ARG A 52 6.03 29.56 -18.56
C ARG A 52 6.58 29.89 -17.17
N SER A 53 6.51 31.18 -16.89
CA SER A 53 7.14 31.96 -15.84
C SER A 53 6.58 31.70 -14.43
N GLY A 54 7.48 31.46 -13.47
CA GLY A 54 7.68 32.31 -12.28
C GLY A 54 6.51 32.76 -11.40
N GLY A 55 5.36 32.06 -11.33
CA GLY A 55 4.19 32.53 -10.56
C GLY A 55 3.66 31.61 -9.45
N GLY A 56 4.36 30.51 -9.13
CA GLY A 56 3.81 29.43 -8.29
C GLY A 56 3.81 29.69 -6.78
N VAL A 57 4.84 30.38 -6.27
CA VAL A 57 5.08 30.45 -4.80
C VAL A 57 4.02 31.29 -4.08
N TRP A 58 3.54 32.38 -4.69
CA TRP A 58 2.55 33.26 -4.07
C TRP A 58 1.17 32.61 -3.89
N ARG A 59 0.80 31.66 -4.75
CA ARG A 59 -0.49 30.95 -4.65
C ARG A 59 -0.50 29.94 -3.48
N VAL A 60 0.64 29.35 -3.16
CA VAL A 60 0.75 28.40 -2.04
C VAL A 60 0.65 29.14 -0.70
N VAL A 61 1.26 30.32 -0.59
CA VAL A 61 1.18 31.15 0.63
C VAL A 61 -0.25 31.62 0.90
N ALA A 62 -0.98 32.05 -0.13
CA ALA A 62 -2.37 32.48 0.04
C ALA A 62 -3.32 31.34 0.49
N ALA A 63 -3.13 30.13 -0.05
CA ALA A 63 -3.95 28.97 0.34
C ALA A 63 -3.69 28.52 1.79
N ALA A 64 -2.44 28.59 2.25
CA ALA A 64 -2.06 28.21 3.61
C ALA A 64 -2.70 29.11 4.68
N VAL A 65 -2.78 30.42 4.44
CA VAL A 65 -3.38 31.38 5.40
C VAL A 65 -4.90 31.17 5.53
N ILE A 66 -5.60 30.87 4.44
CA ILE A 66 -7.06 30.65 4.46
C ILE A 66 -7.41 29.34 5.19
N GLY A 67 -6.61 28.28 4.99
CA GLY A 67 -6.82 27.00 5.68
C GLY A 67 -6.65 27.09 7.21
N ALA A 68 -5.68 27.89 7.67
CA ALA A 68 -5.43 28.07 9.11
C ALA A 68 -6.59 28.77 9.83
N LEU A 69 -7.22 29.76 9.20
CA LEU A 69 -8.36 30.49 9.79
C LEU A 69 -9.64 29.66 9.83
N ALA A 70 -9.89 28.84 8.80
CA ALA A 70 -11.06 27.96 8.78
C ALA A 70 -10.98 26.82 9.81
N GLY A 71 -9.78 26.26 10.04
CA GLY A 71 -9.57 25.19 11.02
C GLY A 71 -9.87 25.62 12.46
N ALA A 72 -9.46 26.84 12.85
CA ALA A 72 -9.65 27.34 14.20
C ALA A 72 -11.14 27.54 14.58
N ALA A 73 -11.97 27.98 13.64
CA ALA A 73 -13.40 28.19 13.87
C ALA A 73 -14.19 26.88 14.02
N ILE A 74 -13.77 25.83 13.32
CA ILE A 74 -14.44 24.51 13.40
C ILE A 74 -14.11 23.81 14.72
N THR A 75 -12.88 23.96 15.24
CA THR A 75 -12.49 23.37 16.52
C THR A 75 -13.24 23.95 17.72
N THR A 76 -13.54 25.25 17.74
CA THR A 76 -14.33 25.88 18.81
C THR A 76 -15.79 25.42 18.79
N LEU A 77 -16.38 25.20 17.61
CA LEU A 77 -17.79 24.84 17.49
C LEU A 77 -18.08 23.40 17.93
N VAL A 78 -17.15 22.46 17.67
CA VAL A 78 -17.29 21.05 18.11
C VAL A 78 -17.12 20.90 19.63
N PHE A 79 -16.36 21.77 20.28
CA PHE A 79 -16.13 21.68 21.73
C PHE A 79 -17.33 22.16 22.56
N ILE A 80 -18.07 23.16 22.06
CA ILE A 80 -19.26 23.72 22.74
C ILE A 80 -20.47 22.78 22.60
N ALA A 81 -20.57 22.00 21.51
CA ALA A 81 -21.72 21.15 21.22
C ALA A 81 -21.69 19.75 21.87
N ARG A 82 -20.74 19.44 22.77
CA ARG A 82 -20.69 18.13 23.45
C ARG A 82 -21.72 18.06 24.60
N PRO A 83 -22.76 17.20 24.52
CA PRO A 83 -23.70 17.04 25.61
C PRO A 83 -23.04 16.33 26.80
N PRO A 84 -23.42 16.66 28.05
CA PRO A 84 -22.91 15.98 29.23
C PRO A 84 -23.39 14.53 29.26
N ARG A 85 -22.46 13.59 29.42
CA ARG A 85 -22.78 12.17 29.60
C ARG A 85 -23.44 11.97 30.96
N THR A 86 -24.74 11.67 30.95
CA THR A 86 -25.49 11.19 32.11
C THR A 86 -24.95 9.82 32.50
N VAL A 87 -24.24 9.73 33.62
CA VAL A 87 -23.78 8.46 34.20
C VAL A 87 -24.95 7.82 34.92
N LEU A 88 -25.56 6.80 34.31
CA LEU A 88 -26.52 5.94 34.99
C LEU A 88 -25.75 4.97 35.89
N VAL A 89 -25.92 5.13 37.20
CA VAL A 89 -25.41 4.22 38.23
C VAL A 89 -26.20 2.91 38.14
N PRO A 90 -25.56 1.74 37.92
CA PRO A 90 -26.26 0.47 37.98
C PRO A 90 -26.61 0.13 39.43
N VAL A 91 -27.90 -0.14 39.67
CA VAL A 91 -28.44 -0.69 40.91
C VAL A 91 -27.91 -2.12 41.10
N ALA A 92 -27.32 -2.38 42.27
CA ALA A 92 -26.85 -3.70 42.68
C ALA A 92 -28.03 -4.67 42.85
N THR A 93 -28.00 -5.79 42.13
CA THR A 93 -28.88 -6.94 42.34
C THR A 93 -28.44 -7.72 43.58
N PRO A 94 -29.37 -8.19 44.44
CA PRO A 94 -29.05 -9.01 45.60
C PRO A 94 -28.59 -10.42 45.20
N VAL A 95 -27.60 -10.89 45.96
CA VAL A 95 -26.89 -12.17 45.85
C VAL A 95 -27.84 -13.36 45.93
N ALA A 96 -27.82 -14.20 44.89
CA ALA A 96 -28.39 -15.54 44.92
C ALA A 96 -27.38 -16.56 45.47
N ALA A 97 -27.92 -17.59 46.12
CA ALA A 97 -27.34 -18.63 46.96
C ALA A 97 -25.98 -19.24 46.53
N PRO A 98 -25.19 -19.78 47.50
CA PRO A 98 -23.86 -20.32 47.24
C PRO A 98 -23.89 -21.49 46.25
N PRO A 99 -22.93 -21.55 45.30
CA PRO A 99 -22.83 -22.67 44.38
C PRO A 99 -22.33 -23.92 45.13
N ALA A 100 -22.84 -25.08 44.71
CA ALA A 100 -22.23 -26.38 45.00
C ALA A 100 -20.72 -26.32 44.70
N PRO A 101 -19.87 -27.10 45.38
CA PRO A 101 -18.42 -27.08 45.19
C PRO A 101 -18.09 -27.41 43.72
N ALA A 102 -17.86 -26.35 42.95
CA ALA A 102 -17.37 -26.42 41.59
C ALA A 102 -15.95 -26.99 41.67
N ALA A 103 -15.67 -27.98 40.83
CA ALA A 103 -14.31 -28.42 40.56
C ALA A 103 -13.42 -27.19 40.31
N PRO A 104 -12.16 -27.20 40.77
CA PRO A 104 -11.26 -26.05 40.61
C PRO A 104 -11.22 -25.64 39.14
N ALA A 105 -11.68 -24.42 38.87
CA ALA A 105 -11.60 -23.84 37.54
C ALA A 105 -10.12 -23.85 37.09
N PRO A 106 -9.82 -24.24 35.84
CA PRO A 106 -8.47 -24.09 35.32
C PRO A 106 -8.04 -22.62 35.49
N PRO A 107 -6.76 -22.37 35.81
CA PRO A 107 -6.27 -21.01 36.00
C PRO A 107 -6.60 -20.17 34.75
N PRO A 108 -6.98 -18.89 34.92
CA PRO A 108 -7.26 -18.01 33.80
C PRO A 108 -6.02 -17.98 32.91
N VAL A 109 -6.15 -18.49 31.68
CA VAL A 109 -5.13 -18.32 30.66
C VAL A 109 -4.97 -16.81 30.46
N PRO A 110 -3.79 -16.22 30.70
CA PRO A 110 -3.59 -14.80 30.42
C PRO A 110 -3.99 -14.54 28.98
N ALA A 111 -4.88 -13.57 28.74
CA ALA A 111 -5.22 -13.13 27.40
C ALA A 111 -3.90 -12.82 26.68
N ALA A 112 -3.62 -13.53 25.59
CA ALA A 112 -2.40 -13.35 24.82
C ALA A 112 -2.30 -11.86 24.48
N GLN A 113 -1.24 -11.19 24.95
CA GLN A 113 -1.00 -9.82 24.56
C GLN A 113 -0.85 -9.78 23.04
N PRO A 114 -1.46 -8.79 22.35
CA PRO A 114 -1.26 -8.65 20.91
C PRO A 114 0.24 -8.62 20.62
N GLU A 115 0.71 -9.55 19.79
CA GLU A 115 2.11 -9.55 19.38
C GLU A 115 2.47 -8.19 18.80
N ALA A 116 3.62 -7.65 19.21
CA ALA A 116 4.13 -6.42 18.64
C ALA A 116 4.25 -6.57 17.11
N SER A 117 3.72 -5.59 16.38
CA SER A 117 3.79 -5.58 14.93
C SER A 117 5.23 -5.35 14.45
N ARG A 118 5.67 -6.19 13.51
CA ARG A 118 7.02 -6.13 12.90
C ARG A 118 7.12 -5.07 11.81
N SER A 119 5.99 -4.59 11.29
CA SER A 119 5.95 -3.58 10.22
C SER A 119 6.15 -2.16 10.74
N ARG A 120 5.80 -1.87 11.99
CA ARG A 120 5.91 -0.52 12.57
C ARG A 120 7.34 0.02 12.48
N GLY A 121 7.47 1.28 12.09
CA GLY A 121 8.75 1.98 11.95
C GLY A 121 9.57 1.60 10.72
N ARG A 122 9.09 0.67 9.88
CA ARG A 122 9.81 0.24 8.66
C ARG A 122 9.32 0.98 7.42
N THR A 123 10.25 1.30 6.53
CA THR A 123 9.95 1.93 5.22
C THR A 123 10.23 1.01 4.04
N ASP A 124 10.95 -0.09 4.26
CA ASP A 124 11.43 -1.06 3.27
C ASP A 124 10.59 -2.35 3.24
N TRP A 125 9.35 -2.30 3.75
CA TRP A 125 8.47 -3.47 3.82
C TRP A 125 8.08 -3.99 2.43
N LEU A 126 8.09 -5.31 2.29
CA LEU A 126 7.65 -6.00 1.09
C LEU A 126 6.18 -6.38 1.27
N PHE A 127 5.30 -5.77 0.49
CA PHE A 127 3.87 -6.11 0.49
C PHE A 127 3.65 -7.43 -0.27
N PHE A 128 2.98 -8.38 0.36
CA PHE A 128 2.63 -9.67 -0.24
C PHE A 128 1.36 -9.59 -1.09
N PHE A 129 0.39 -8.77 -0.68
CA PHE A 129 -0.85 -8.57 -1.41
C PHE A 129 -0.78 -7.34 -2.32
N LYS A 130 -1.50 -7.42 -3.44
CA LYS A 130 -1.60 -6.37 -4.44
C LYS A 130 -3.01 -5.78 -4.45
N SER A 131 -3.14 -4.57 -4.98
CA SER A 131 -4.45 -3.97 -5.26
C SER A 131 -5.28 -4.89 -6.15
N GLY A 132 -6.53 -5.14 -5.75
CA GLY A 132 -7.45 -6.04 -6.42
C GLY A 132 -7.48 -7.46 -5.84
N ASP A 133 -6.58 -7.81 -4.94
CA ASP A 133 -6.57 -9.11 -4.28
C ASP A 133 -7.75 -9.25 -3.31
N ARG A 134 -8.46 -10.38 -3.40
CA ARG A 134 -9.51 -10.78 -2.45
C ARG A 134 -8.90 -11.57 -1.32
N LEU A 135 -9.24 -11.18 -0.10
CA LEU A 135 -8.69 -11.74 1.12
C LEU A 135 -9.75 -12.52 1.87
N VAL A 136 -9.36 -13.67 2.41
CA VAL A 136 -10.12 -14.47 3.38
C VAL A 136 -9.32 -14.61 4.66
N ARG A 137 -10.01 -14.65 5.81
CA ARG A 137 -9.38 -14.86 7.12
C ARG A 137 -8.86 -16.29 7.21
N MET A 138 -7.61 -16.46 7.61
CA MET A 138 -6.99 -17.78 7.75
C MET A 138 -7.65 -18.66 8.81
N SER A 139 -8.28 -18.07 9.83
CA SER A 139 -8.90 -18.79 10.94
C SER A 139 -10.15 -19.56 10.57
N ASP A 140 -10.96 -19.01 9.66
CA ASP A 140 -12.35 -19.43 9.45
C ASP A 140 -12.83 -19.23 8.01
N ASP A 141 -11.91 -18.91 7.07
CA ASP A 141 -12.16 -18.69 5.64
C ASP A 141 -13.23 -17.64 5.31
N ALA A 142 -13.61 -16.83 6.30
CA ALA A 142 -14.58 -15.76 6.10
C ALA A 142 -13.97 -14.63 5.23
N PRO A 143 -14.75 -13.99 4.34
CA PRO A 143 -14.29 -12.85 3.55
C PRO A 143 -13.73 -11.74 4.45
N ALA A 144 -12.46 -11.41 4.25
CA ALA A 144 -11.77 -10.34 4.96
C ALA A 144 -11.87 -9.01 4.22
N GLY A 145 -11.89 -9.04 2.88
CA GLY A 145 -12.10 -7.86 2.04
C GLY A 145 -11.31 -7.85 0.74
N LEU A 146 -11.27 -6.69 0.08
CA LEU A 146 -10.51 -6.42 -1.14
C LEU A 146 -9.40 -5.42 -0.85
N VAL A 147 -8.16 -5.73 -1.25
CA VAL A 147 -7.06 -4.77 -1.15
C VAL A 147 -7.26 -3.65 -2.17
N LEU A 148 -7.38 -2.40 -1.70
CA LEU A 148 -7.51 -1.24 -2.58
C LEU A 148 -6.15 -0.66 -2.95
N ARG A 149 -5.27 -0.48 -1.97
CA ARG A 149 -3.90 0.04 -2.16
C ARG A 149 -3.00 -0.26 -0.97
N THR A 150 -1.70 -0.05 -1.17
CA THR A 150 -0.67 -0.11 -0.13
C THR A 150 -0.17 1.30 0.20
N GLU A 151 0.10 1.56 1.48
CA GLU A 151 0.72 2.79 1.97
C GLU A 151 2.01 2.43 2.70
N LYS A 152 3.16 2.95 2.27
CA LYS A 152 4.46 2.62 2.88
C LYS A 152 4.65 3.22 4.27
N ALA A 153 3.97 4.32 4.56
CA ALA A 153 4.10 5.08 5.80
C ALA A 153 2.74 5.69 6.16
N HIS A 154 1.88 4.88 6.76
CA HIS A 154 0.60 5.27 7.34
C HIS A 154 0.80 5.61 8.82
N ALA A 155 0.20 6.71 9.29
CA ALA A 155 0.19 7.08 10.70
C ALA A 155 -1.01 6.45 11.41
N PHE A 156 -0.74 5.58 12.38
CA PHE A 156 -1.76 4.86 13.13
C PHE A 156 -2.20 5.63 14.39
N ALA A 157 -3.36 5.27 14.94
CA ALA A 157 -3.95 5.95 16.09
C ALA A 157 -3.10 5.82 17.38
N ASP A 158 -2.23 4.81 17.44
CA ASP A 158 -1.25 4.62 18.52
C ASP A 158 -0.04 5.58 18.42
N GLY A 159 -0.01 6.46 17.42
CA GLY A 159 1.07 7.41 17.17
C GLY A 159 2.26 6.82 16.42
N THR A 160 2.24 5.51 16.13
CA THR A 160 3.26 4.87 15.32
C THR A 160 3.00 5.07 13.84
N ALA A 161 4.04 4.94 13.02
CA ALA A 161 3.90 4.96 11.57
C ALA A 161 4.48 3.68 10.96
N GLY A 162 3.91 3.20 9.85
CA GLY A 162 4.40 2.00 9.19
C GLY A 162 3.61 1.64 7.93
N PRO A 163 3.99 0.55 7.26
CA PRO A 163 3.32 0.08 6.06
C PRO A 163 1.93 -0.46 6.39
N ALA A 164 0.95 -0.11 5.56
CA ALA A 164 -0.45 -0.47 5.74
C ALA A 164 -1.09 -0.87 4.41
N TYR A 165 -2.14 -1.68 4.50
CA TYR A 165 -3.08 -1.91 3.41
C TYR A 165 -4.35 -1.11 3.66
N LEU A 166 -4.86 -0.43 2.64
CA LEU A 166 -6.23 0.04 2.63
C LEU A 166 -7.10 -1.09 2.09
N VAL A 167 -7.99 -1.63 2.92
CA VAL A 167 -8.86 -2.76 2.57
C VAL A 167 -10.31 -2.31 2.57
N GLN A 168 -11.06 -2.70 1.54
CA GLN A 168 -12.51 -2.60 1.51
C GLN A 168 -13.12 -3.85 2.15
N LEU A 169 -13.89 -3.66 3.22
CA LEU A 169 -14.58 -4.73 3.92
C LEU A 169 -15.81 -5.20 3.14
N PRO A 170 -16.35 -6.40 3.43
CA PRO A 170 -17.56 -6.91 2.80
C PRO A 170 -18.82 -6.05 2.98
N ASP A 171 -18.86 -5.24 4.04
CA ASP A 171 -19.94 -4.27 4.31
C ASP A 171 -19.81 -2.97 3.49
N GLY A 172 -18.78 -2.86 2.65
CA GLY A 172 -18.47 -1.69 1.83
C GLY A 172 -17.61 -0.64 2.53
N GLY A 173 -17.37 -0.79 3.84
CA GLY A 173 -16.48 0.07 4.61
C GLY A 173 -15.03 -0.02 4.15
N GLN A 174 -14.22 0.97 4.50
CA GLN A 174 -12.79 0.96 4.22
C GLN A 174 -12.02 1.16 5.53
N ARG A 175 -10.93 0.42 5.70
CA ARG A 175 -10.03 0.62 6.84
C ARG A 175 -8.57 0.39 6.46
N PHE A 176 -7.69 1.10 7.15
CA PHE A 176 -6.27 0.80 7.14
C PHE A 176 -5.98 -0.34 8.10
N ILE A 177 -5.22 -1.32 7.62
CA ILE A 177 -4.76 -2.47 8.41
C ILE A 177 -3.24 -2.49 8.31
N ASP A 178 -2.59 -2.72 9.46
CA ASP A 178 -1.15 -2.91 9.51
C ASP A 178 -0.70 -4.07 8.60
N ALA A 179 0.43 -3.90 7.90
CA ALA A 179 0.85 -4.90 6.92
C ALA A 179 1.13 -6.28 7.56
N ASP A 180 1.82 -6.32 8.70
CA ASP A 180 2.11 -7.56 9.44
C ASP A 180 0.85 -8.20 10.04
N GLU A 181 -0.12 -7.39 10.49
CA GLU A 181 -1.43 -7.90 10.92
C GLU A 181 -2.17 -8.61 9.79
N LEU A 182 -2.26 -7.99 8.61
CA LEU A 182 -3.00 -8.55 7.49
C LEU A 182 -2.34 -9.83 6.96
N GLU A 183 -1.01 -9.83 6.83
CA GLU A 183 -0.23 -10.94 6.30
C GLU A 183 -0.22 -12.17 7.21
N ARG A 184 -0.37 -11.99 8.53
CA ARG A 184 -0.53 -13.11 9.47
C ARG A 184 -1.95 -13.66 9.50
N GLY A 185 -2.94 -12.80 9.28
CA GLY A 185 -4.35 -13.15 9.51
C GLY A 185 -5.13 -13.55 8.26
N THR A 186 -4.59 -13.34 7.06
CA THR A 186 -5.35 -13.51 5.81
C THR A 186 -4.56 -14.16 4.69
N ARG A 187 -5.28 -14.78 3.76
CA ARG A 187 -4.75 -15.37 2.51
C ARG A 187 -5.60 -14.96 1.30
N LEU A 188 -5.09 -15.23 0.10
CA LEU A 188 -5.84 -15.05 -1.15
C LEU A 188 -6.96 -16.08 -1.28
N GLU A 189 -8.09 -15.62 -1.84
CA GLU A 189 -9.21 -16.46 -2.30
C GLU A 189 -8.95 -17.05 -3.69
#